data_AF-A0A952B8N6-F1
#
_entry.id   AF-A0A952B8N6-F1
#
_cell.length_a   1.000
_cell.length_b   1.000
_cell.length_c   1.000
_cell.angle_alpha   90.00
_cell.angle_beta   90.00
_cell.angle_gamma   90.00
#
_symmetry.space_group_name_H-M   'P 1'
#
loop_
_entity.id
_entity.type
_entity.pdbx_description
1 polymer ?
#
loop_
_entity_poly.entity_id
_entity_poly.type
_entity_poly.pdbx_seq_one_letter_code
_entity_poly.pdbx_strand_id
1 'polypeptide(L)'
;MSIDGLFTVLAITIALFALTQPIQRKTIIIFVPIWLLLAIFLVPTCVLIWREIVSVLGYEYYLWSDLVSRLIAILLPIIGLSISIYLWNRAKLGRNKDLKFRDFIHTSINEDKYGELARIIRKNQYLSSKQIVSDTLDFLFDQKVVESLNRFPTWLHLRLLANESLFNISKNPCSIVNVVMRTLISKKASILQSYMASRFGGLEYSKLTELEQDLIEKIFEDPHYYIDFRIDYPLLIYASERIDSGELDIKYNKNDDLYIKMQGQSGRINCPIFLFIKIHYLALENAIEIDDKDFYVSDLWDIFRKVCDHIMYDRFVWENPKANSEFPTPYIYLVKEILKDLRILTEKKLNKGTNTPGRLGEDIVRIWYTCISYISRLEKIIPISFITNCTTDYYDLLLEIRGHYNKDETNKKGSTFSDWSDLMLDEIKYLSNHNNKIKEIMRLSINQLDKGKHHVFKNVKWLSQELGL
;
A
#
# COMPACT_ATOMS: atom_id res chain seq x y z
N MET A 1 7.72 -60.76 12.26
CA MET A 1 7.95 -59.54 13.07
C MET A 1 7.53 -59.89 14.49
N SER A 2 8.41 -59.73 15.49
CA SER A 2 8.02 -59.88 16.89
C SER A 2 7.21 -58.66 17.32
N ILE A 3 6.48 -58.79 18.43
CA ILE A 3 5.82 -57.68 19.12
C ILE A 3 6.80 -56.49 19.31
N ASP A 4 8.08 -56.77 19.54
CA ASP A 4 9.14 -55.77 19.69
C ASP A 4 9.35 -54.92 18.43
N GLY A 5 9.20 -55.50 17.24
CA GLY A 5 9.30 -54.77 15.98
C GLY A 5 8.18 -53.74 15.81
N LEU A 6 6.95 -54.08 16.25
CA LEU A 6 5.83 -53.14 16.20
C LEU A 6 5.99 -52.06 17.24
N PHE A 7 6.41 -52.41 18.47
CA PHE A 7 6.77 -51.41 19.46
C PHE A 7 7.89 -50.48 18.99
N THR A 8 8.85 -50.97 18.20
CA THR A 8 9.89 -50.12 17.61
C THR A 8 9.33 -49.14 16.58
N VAL A 9 8.47 -49.58 15.66
CA VAL A 9 7.82 -48.67 14.69
C VAL A 9 6.90 -47.68 15.39
N LEU A 10 6.18 -48.12 16.43
CA LEU A 10 5.27 -47.31 17.22
C LEU A 10 6.06 -46.27 18.05
N ALA A 11 7.18 -46.67 18.65
CA ALA A 11 8.11 -45.79 19.36
C ALA A 11 8.75 -44.78 18.41
N ILE A 12 9.17 -45.18 17.20
CA ILE A 12 9.70 -44.27 16.18
C ILE A 12 8.63 -43.26 15.75
N THR A 13 7.38 -43.71 15.56
CA THR A 13 6.30 -42.82 15.13
C THR A 13 5.89 -41.83 16.23
N ILE A 14 5.80 -42.30 17.48
CA ILE A 14 5.58 -41.44 18.65
C ILE A 14 6.76 -40.50 18.83
N ALA A 15 8.01 -40.96 18.66
CA ALA A 15 9.20 -40.12 18.73
C ALA A 15 9.21 -39.07 17.62
N LEU A 16 8.87 -39.41 16.37
CA LEU A 16 8.73 -38.45 15.28
C LEU A 16 7.64 -37.41 15.59
N PHE A 17 6.47 -37.85 16.07
CA PHE A 17 5.41 -36.94 16.50
C PHE A 17 5.84 -36.08 17.69
N ALA A 18 6.60 -36.63 18.64
CA ALA A 18 7.16 -35.93 19.78
C ALA A 18 8.29 -34.96 19.39
N LEU A 19 9.00 -35.22 18.29
CA LEU A 19 10.02 -34.34 17.73
C LEU A 19 9.40 -33.21 16.90
N THR A 20 8.17 -33.38 16.37
CA THR A 20 7.48 -32.27 15.72
C THR A 20 7.16 -31.17 16.73
N GLN A 21 7.34 -29.93 16.28
CA GLN A 21 7.08 -28.75 17.09
C GLN A 21 5.59 -28.72 17.51
N PRO A 22 5.24 -28.15 18.68
CA PRO A 22 3.85 -28.10 19.18
C PRO A 22 2.85 -27.57 18.14
N ILE A 23 3.27 -26.57 17.36
CA ILE A 23 2.48 -25.95 16.29
C ILE A 23 2.27 -26.91 15.12
N GLN A 24 3.29 -27.68 14.73
CA GLN A 24 3.16 -28.69 13.67
C GLN A 24 2.14 -29.76 14.08
N ARG A 25 2.16 -30.23 15.33
CA ARG A 25 1.15 -31.18 15.84
C ARG A 25 -0.26 -30.64 15.71
N LYS A 26 -0.49 -29.37 16.09
CA LYS A 26 -1.81 -28.72 15.92
C LYS A 26 -2.23 -28.68 14.45
N THR A 27 -1.33 -28.34 13.53
CA THR A 27 -1.66 -28.38 12.08
C THR A 27 -1.98 -29.77 11.57
N ILE A 28 -1.26 -30.80 12.03
CA ILE A 28 -1.53 -32.20 11.66
C ILE A 28 -2.94 -32.57 12.10
N ILE A 29 -3.34 -32.23 13.33
CA ILE A 29 -4.68 -32.53 13.87
C ILE A 29 -5.80 -31.77 13.12
N ILE A 30 -5.53 -30.59 12.58
CA ILE A 30 -6.49 -29.83 11.76
C ILE A 30 -6.77 -30.53 10.43
N PHE A 31 -5.72 -31.07 9.81
CA PHE A 31 -5.78 -31.50 8.41
C PHE A 31 -5.84 -33.01 8.20
N VAL A 32 -5.24 -33.80 9.10
CA VAL A 32 -5.23 -35.26 9.07
C VAL A 32 -6.36 -35.77 9.98
N PRO A 33 -7.27 -36.61 9.47
CA PRO A 33 -8.33 -37.17 10.30
C PRO A 33 -7.75 -37.99 11.46
N ILE A 34 -8.29 -37.78 12.67
CA ILE A 34 -7.83 -38.50 13.87
C ILE A 34 -7.99 -40.02 13.70
N TRP A 35 -9.06 -40.47 13.04
CA TRP A 35 -9.27 -41.90 12.77
C TRP A 35 -8.15 -42.51 11.91
N LEU A 36 -7.56 -41.74 10.99
CA LEU A 36 -6.43 -42.22 10.17
C LEU A 36 -5.18 -42.38 11.03
N LEU A 37 -4.93 -41.40 11.91
CA LEU A 37 -3.84 -41.48 12.89
C LEU A 37 -4.03 -42.67 13.82
N LEU A 38 -5.25 -42.92 14.30
CA LEU A 38 -5.56 -44.08 15.13
C LEU A 38 -5.45 -45.41 14.38
N ALA A 39 -5.90 -45.47 13.12
CA ALA A 39 -5.86 -46.67 12.29
C ALA A 39 -4.42 -47.14 12.01
N ILE A 40 -3.49 -46.19 11.84
CA ILE A 40 -2.04 -46.46 11.71
C ILE A 40 -1.51 -47.29 12.87
N PHE A 41 -2.06 -47.12 14.08
CA PHE A 41 -1.62 -47.84 15.27
C PHE A 41 -2.49 -49.07 15.56
N LEU A 42 -3.81 -48.92 15.50
CA LEU A 42 -4.74 -49.96 15.93
C LEU A 42 -4.78 -51.15 14.97
N VAL A 43 -4.82 -50.91 13.65
CA VAL A 43 -4.97 -52.00 12.68
C VAL A 43 -3.75 -52.94 12.69
N PRO A 44 -2.50 -52.46 12.66
CA PRO A 44 -1.34 -53.33 12.74
C PRO A 44 -1.24 -54.06 14.09
N THR A 45 -1.62 -53.39 15.18
CA THR A 45 -1.66 -54.01 16.52
C THR A 45 -2.68 -55.15 16.57
N CYS A 46 -3.90 -54.93 16.06
CA CYS A 46 -4.92 -55.97 15.99
C CYS A 46 -4.50 -57.15 15.10
N VAL A 47 -3.83 -56.89 13.97
CA VAL A 47 -3.29 -57.95 13.09
C VAL A 47 -2.25 -58.80 13.80
N LEU A 48 -1.37 -58.19 14.60
CA LEU A 48 -0.36 -58.93 15.38
C LEU A 48 -0.96 -59.66 16.58
N ILE A 49 -1.91 -59.06 17.30
CA ILE A 49 -2.59 -59.72 18.42
C ILE A 49 -3.39 -60.93 17.92
N TRP A 50 -4.14 -60.77 16.83
CA TRP A 50 -4.84 -61.87 16.18
C TRP A 50 -3.89 -63.01 15.83
N ARG A 51 -2.71 -62.67 15.30
CA ARG A 51 -1.66 -63.62 14.94
C ARG A 51 -1.16 -64.46 16.11
N GLU A 52 -0.93 -63.84 17.27
CA GLU A 52 -0.54 -64.56 18.49
C GLU A 52 -1.67 -65.43 19.04
N ILE A 53 -2.92 -64.92 19.03
CA ILE A 53 -4.09 -65.65 19.56
C ILE A 53 -4.35 -66.93 18.78
N VAL A 54 -4.31 -66.89 17.44
CA VAL A 54 -4.56 -68.08 16.61
C VAL A 54 -3.51 -69.17 16.83
N SER A 55 -2.25 -68.77 17.04
CA SER A 55 -1.15 -69.69 17.39
C SER A 55 -1.39 -70.34 18.76
N VAL A 56 -1.84 -69.57 19.76
CA VAL A 56 -2.17 -70.07 21.10
C VAL A 56 -3.37 -71.03 21.08
N LEU A 57 -4.34 -70.79 20.18
CA LEU A 57 -5.52 -71.64 19.99
C LEU A 57 -5.23 -72.95 19.22
N GLY A 58 -3.97 -73.19 18.81
CA GLY A 58 -3.54 -74.45 18.20
C GLY A 58 -3.84 -74.58 16.71
N TYR A 59 -4.18 -73.49 16.02
CA TYR A 59 -4.37 -73.50 14.56
C TYR A 59 -3.05 -73.23 13.84
N GLU A 60 -2.73 -74.05 12.84
CA GLU A 60 -1.57 -73.81 11.97
C GLU A 60 -1.90 -72.76 10.90
N TYR A 61 -1.05 -71.75 10.79
CA TYR A 61 -1.17 -70.75 9.75
C TYR A 61 -0.77 -71.32 8.39
N TYR A 62 -1.58 -71.08 7.36
CA TYR A 62 -1.11 -71.20 5.98
C TYR A 62 0.08 -70.26 5.78
N LEU A 63 1.16 -70.78 5.17
CA LEU A 63 2.43 -70.08 4.97
C LEU A 63 2.25 -68.67 4.35
N TRP A 64 1.30 -68.56 3.41
CA TRP A 64 0.98 -67.29 2.75
C TRP A 64 0.26 -66.30 3.67
N SER A 65 -0.61 -66.76 4.56
CA SER A 65 -1.32 -65.91 5.53
C SER A 65 -0.37 -65.33 6.59
N ASP A 66 0.59 -66.13 7.07
CA ASP A 66 1.64 -65.65 7.99
C ASP A 66 2.54 -64.61 7.31
N LEU A 67 2.92 -64.82 6.05
CA LEU A 67 3.72 -63.86 5.30
C LEU A 67 2.96 -62.55 5.02
N VAL A 68 1.69 -62.65 4.60
CA VAL A 68 0.84 -61.48 4.30
C VAL A 68 0.57 -60.66 5.55
N SER A 69 0.24 -61.29 6.69
CA SER A 69 -0.03 -60.58 7.95
C SER A 69 1.19 -59.80 8.45
N ARG A 70 2.40 -60.37 8.34
CA ARG A 70 3.66 -59.67 8.66
C ARG A 70 3.92 -58.49 7.74
N LEU A 71 3.70 -58.65 6.44
CA LEU A 71 3.88 -57.56 5.47
C LEU A 71 2.88 -56.42 5.70
N ILE A 72 1.60 -56.73 5.95
CA ILE A 72 0.57 -55.74 6.23
C ILE A 72 0.90 -54.95 7.51
N ALA A 73 1.33 -55.62 8.58
CA ALA A 73 1.70 -54.96 9.83
C ALA A 73 2.86 -53.95 9.68
N ILE A 74 3.77 -54.16 8.71
CA ILE A 74 4.89 -53.25 8.42
C ILE A 74 4.47 -52.15 7.44
N LEU A 75 3.80 -52.53 6.35
CA LEU A 75 3.49 -51.61 5.26
C LEU A 75 2.40 -50.61 5.66
N LEU A 76 1.43 -51.04 6.48
CA LEU A 76 0.26 -50.21 6.80
C LEU A 76 0.61 -48.94 7.61
N PRO A 77 1.50 -48.99 8.63
CA PRO A 77 2.02 -47.77 9.26
C PRO A 77 2.76 -46.85 8.29
N ILE A 78 3.63 -47.39 7.42
CA ILE A 78 4.43 -46.61 6.48
C ILE A 78 3.52 -45.93 5.45
N ILE A 79 2.57 -46.67 4.88
CA ILE A 79 1.58 -46.16 3.94
C ILE A 79 0.71 -45.10 4.63
N GLY A 80 0.19 -45.37 5.83
CA GLY A 80 -0.66 -44.43 6.55
C GLY A 80 0.08 -43.15 6.95
N LEU A 81 1.35 -43.23 7.34
CA LEU A 81 2.20 -42.05 7.57
C LEU A 81 2.44 -41.27 6.29
N SER A 82 2.73 -41.96 5.18
CA SER A 82 2.91 -41.34 3.87
C SER A 82 1.64 -40.62 3.42
N ILE A 83 0.47 -41.23 3.62
CA ILE A 83 -0.85 -40.61 3.37
C ILE A 83 -1.05 -39.41 4.30
N SER A 84 -0.71 -39.52 5.59
CA SER A 84 -0.87 -38.42 6.55
C SER A 84 0.00 -37.22 6.19
N ILE A 85 1.26 -37.45 5.80
CA ILE A 85 2.18 -36.41 5.31
C ILE A 85 1.63 -35.82 4.01
N TYR A 86 1.14 -36.65 3.09
CA TYR A 86 0.55 -36.20 1.85
C TYR A 86 -0.69 -35.32 2.07
N LEU A 87 -1.60 -35.74 2.96
CA LEU A 87 -2.79 -34.98 3.34
C LEU A 87 -2.42 -33.67 4.03
N TRP A 88 -1.48 -33.69 4.98
CA TRP A 88 -0.97 -32.49 5.65
C TRP A 88 -0.27 -31.52 4.68
N ASN A 89 0.38 -32.04 3.64
CA ASN A 89 1.02 -31.24 2.61
C ASN A 89 0.05 -30.70 1.56
N ARG A 90 -1.03 -31.41 1.23
CA ARG A 90 -2.05 -30.92 0.27
C ARG A 90 -3.24 -30.24 0.91
N ALA A 91 -3.20 -30.05 2.22
CA ALA A 91 -4.36 -29.59 2.95
C ALA A 91 -4.78 -28.16 2.55
N LYS A 92 -6.04 -28.04 2.13
CA LYS A 92 -6.71 -26.75 1.92
C LYS A 92 -7.62 -26.43 3.10
N LEU A 93 -7.77 -25.14 3.37
CA LEU A 93 -8.73 -24.63 4.32
C LEU A 93 -10.13 -24.77 3.73
N GLY A 94 -11.03 -25.32 4.52
CA GLY A 94 -12.45 -25.39 4.22
C GLY A 94 -13.23 -24.96 5.44
N ARG A 95 -14.50 -24.57 5.25
CA ARG A 95 -15.33 -23.97 6.30
C ARG A 95 -15.42 -24.82 7.58
N ASN A 96 -15.45 -26.14 7.45
CA ASN A 96 -15.54 -27.08 8.57
C ASN A 96 -14.26 -27.08 9.46
N LYS A 97 -13.16 -26.49 8.98
CA LYS A 97 -11.87 -26.40 9.68
C LYS A 97 -11.58 -25.00 10.21
N ASP A 98 -12.44 -24.02 9.95
CA ASP A 98 -12.23 -22.61 10.28
C ASP A 98 -12.00 -22.39 11.79
N LEU A 99 -12.87 -22.94 12.64
CA LEU A 99 -12.74 -22.84 14.10
C LEU A 99 -11.38 -23.36 14.60
N LYS A 100 -10.96 -24.55 14.14
CA LYS A 100 -9.67 -25.12 14.54
C LYS A 100 -8.50 -24.32 13.98
N PHE A 101 -8.66 -23.71 12.80
CA PHE A 101 -7.65 -22.85 12.21
C PHE A 101 -7.52 -21.54 12.98
N ARG A 102 -8.62 -20.96 13.45
CA ARG A 102 -8.63 -19.79 14.32
C ARG A 102 -7.89 -20.05 15.63
N ASP A 103 -8.17 -21.16 16.30
CA ASP A 103 -7.47 -21.56 17.52
C ASP A 103 -5.96 -21.75 17.28
N PHE A 104 -5.61 -22.22 16.08
CA PHE A 104 -4.23 -22.35 15.65
C PHE A 104 -3.54 -20.99 15.40
N ILE A 105 -4.23 -20.01 14.81
CA ILE A 105 -3.70 -18.65 14.66
C ILE A 105 -3.43 -18.07 16.05
N HIS A 106 -4.40 -18.16 16.96
CA HIS A 106 -4.23 -17.67 18.34
C HIS A 106 -3.04 -18.33 19.05
N THR A 107 -2.86 -19.64 18.85
CA THR A 107 -1.68 -20.34 19.37
C THR A 107 -0.38 -19.81 18.74
N SER A 108 -0.38 -19.56 17.44
CA SER A 108 0.80 -19.06 16.71
C SER A 108 1.21 -17.66 17.19
N ILE A 109 0.23 -16.81 17.50
CA ILE A 109 0.43 -15.49 18.11
C ILE A 109 1.01 -15.62 19.52
N ASN A 110 0.45 -16.49 20.36
CA ASN A 110 0.91 -16.67 21.74
C ASN A 110 2.30 -17.29 21.84
N GLU A 111 2.67 -18.16 20.89
CA GLU A 111 3.98 -18.82 20.85
C GLU A 111 5.02 -18.09 19.97
N ASP A 112 4.66 -16.96 19.35
CA ASP A 112 5.50 -16.20 18.41
C ASP A 112 6.16 -17.05 17.30
N LYS A 113 5.40 -17.99 16.74
CA LYS A 113 5.88 -18.93 15.73
C LYS A 113 4.91 -18.99 14.54
N TYR A 114 5.33 -18.36 13.45
CA TYR A 114 4.45 -18.11 12.30
C TYR A 114 4.76 -18.97 11.06
N GLY A 115 5.78 -19.83 11.09
CA GLY A 115 6.25 -20.59 9.92
C GLY A 115 5.18 -21.51 9.31
N GLU A 116 4.48 -22.28 10.14
CA GLU A 116 3.39 -23.14 9.68
C GLU A 116 2.16 -22.34 9.24
N LEU A 117 1.88 -21.22 9.89
CA LEU A 117 0.81 -20.31 9.49
C LEU A 117 1.07 -19.75 8.08
N ALA A 118 2.29 -19.29 7.80
CA ALA A 118 2.68 -18.86 6.46
C ALA A 118 2.52 -19.96 5.41
N ARG A 119 2.90 -21.21 5.74
CA ARG A 119 2.73 -22.36 4.83
C ARG A 119 1.25 -22.59 4.49
N ILE A 120 0.37 -22.53 5.49
CA ILE A 120 -1.07 -22.72 5.29
C ILE A 120 -1.65 -21.59 4.44
N ILE A 121 -1.36 -20.33 4.77
CA ILE A 121 -1.85 -19.17 4.02
C ILE A 121 -1.38 -19.23 2.57
N ARG A 122 -0.08 -19.51 2.33
CA ARG A 122 0.48 -19.60 0.96
C ARG A 122 -0.22 -20.66 0.10
N LYS A 123 -0.54 -21.82 0.69
CA LYS A 123 -1.28 -22.89 -0.02
C LYS A 123 -2.74 -22.53 -0.30
N ASN A 124 -3.27 -21.57 0.44
CA ASN A 124 -4.64 -21.09 0.33
C ASN A 124 -4.64 -19.60 -0.07
N GLN A 125 -3.73 -19.15 -0.95
CA GLN A 125 -3.70 -17.74 -1.36
C GLN A 125 -4.99 -17.28 -2.07
N TYR A 126 -5.73 -18.22 -2.68
CA TYR A 126 -7.05 -17.98 -3.28
C TYR A 126 -8.18 -18.30 -2.31
N LEU A 127 -8.03 -17.88 -1.06
CA LEU A 127 -9.11 -17.98 -0.07
C LEU A 127 -10.32 -17.20 -0.57
N SER A 128 -11.47 -17.86 -0.56
CA SER A 128 -12.76 -17.24 -0.87
C SER A 128 -13.52 -16.94 0.41
N SER A 129 -14.43 -15.97 0.32
CA SER A 129 -15.42 -15.67 1.36
C SER A 129 -16.24 -16.87 1.84
N LYS A 130 -16.31 -17.94 1.03
CA LYS A 130 -17.02 -19.18 1.38
C LYS A 130 -16.23 -20.08 2.34
N GLN A 131 -14.93 -19.86 2.52
CA GLN A 131 -14.03 -20.76 3.25
C GLN A 131 -13.68 -20.27 4.66
N ILE A 132 -13.71 -18.97 4.91
CA ILE A 132 -13.30 -18.33 6.17
C ILE A 132 -14.43 -17.44 6.70
N VAL A 133 -14.57 -17.40 8.03
CA VAL A 133 -15.51 -16.49 8.71
C VAL A 133 -14.79 -15.18 9.10
N SER A 134 -15.53 -14.06 9.20
CA SER A 134 -14.97 -12.74 9.57
C SER A 134 -14.00 -12.80 10.75
N ASP A 135 -14.36 -13.48 11.85
CA ASP A 135 -13.52 -13.51 13.05
C ASP A 135 -12.12 -14.07 12.76
N THR A 136 -12.05 -15.12 11.93
CA THR A 136 -10.79 -15.74 11.52
C THR A 136 -10.00 -14.82 10.61
N LEU A 137 -10.68 -14.04 9.76
CA LEU A 137 -10.03 -13.01 8.94
C LEU A 137 -9.41 -11.91 9.82
N ASP A 138 -10.12 -11.45 10.85
CA ASP A 138 -9.64 -10.41 11.76
C ASP A 138 -8.37 -10.90 12.50
N PHE A 139 -8.32 -12.16 12.95
CA PHE A 139 -7.10 -12.75 13.52
C PHE A 139 -5.96 -12.91 12.52
N LEU A 140 -6.25 -13.18 11.24
CA LEU A 140 -5.20 -13.26 10.21
C LEU A 140 -4.52 -11.91 10.00
N PHE A 141 -5.26 -10.81 10.18
CA PHE A 141 -4.76 -9.44 10.07
C PHE A 141 -4.38 -8.81 11.41
N ASP A 142 -4.21 -9.62 12.46
CA ASP A 142 -3.59 -9.16 13.71
C ASP A 142 -2.19 -8.58 13.41
N GLN A 143 -1.86 -7.48 14.08
CA GLN A 143 -0.61 -6.74 13.86
C GLN A 143 0.63 -7.64 13.94
N LYS A 144 0.71 -8.53 14.94
CA LYS A 144 1.88 -9.41 15.11
C LYS A 144 2.01 -10.39 13.94
N VAL A 145 0.88 -10.88 13.43
CA VAL A 145 0.84 -11.81 12.29
C VAL A 145 1.28 -11.10 11.01
N VAL A 146 0.74 -9.91 10.76
CA VAL A 146 1.08 -9.10 9.58
C VAL A 146 2.55 -8.70 9.59
N GLU A 147 3.07 -8.20 10.72
CA GLU A 147 4.48 -7.83 10.86
C GLU A 147 5.41 -9.02 10.57
N SER A 148 5.07 -10.20 11.11
CA SER A 148 5.87 -11.43 10.97
C SER A 148 5.84 -12.02 9.57
N LEU A 149 4.71 -11.94 8.86
CA LEU A 149 4.50 -12.66 7.60
C LEU A 149 4.49 -11.80 6.34
N ASN A 150 4.22 -10.50 6.45
CA ASN A 150 4.19 -9.57 5.31
C ASN A 150 5.60 -9.13 4.91
N ARG A 151 6.40 -10.07 4.41
CA ARG A 151 7.82 -9.86 4.03
C ARG A 151 8.12 -10.40 2.63
N PHE A 152 9.16 -9.83 2.01
CA PHE A 152 9.73 -10.31 0.75
C PHE A 152 10.15 -11.79 0.86
N PRO A 153 9.93 -12.61 -0.18
CA PRO A 153 9.27 -12.31 -1.47
C PRO A 153 7.76 -12.62 -1.48
N THR A 154 7.18 -13.01 -0.34
CA THR A 154 5.85 -13.64 -0.33
C THR A 154 4.68 -12.68 -0.21
N TRP A 155 4.86 -11.54 0.47
CA TRP A 155 3.85 -10.47 0.64
C TRP A 155 2.42 -11.00 0.89
N LEU A 156 2.30 -11.99 1.78
CA LEU A 156 1.08 -12.81 1.91
C LEU A 156 -0.15 -11.97 2.23
N HIS A 157 -0.02 -11.05 3.18
CA HIS A 157 -1.12 -10.18 3.59
C HIS A 157 -1.50 -9.16 2.53
N LEU A 158 -0.54 -8.70 1.73
CA LEU A 158 -0.84 -7.82 0.61
C LEU A 158 -1.62 -8.57 -0.49
N ARG A 159 -1.26 -9.84 -0.75
CA ARG A 159 -2.02 -10.71 -1.66
C ARG A 159 -3.44 -10.99 -1.17
N LEU A 160 -3.60 -11.17 0.14
CA LEU A 160 -4.93 -11.32 0.75
C LEU A 160 -5.73 -10.01 0.67
N LEU A 161 -5.07 -8.86 0.87
CA LEU A 161 -5.67 -7.53 0.76
C LEU A 161 -6.24 -7.33 -0.66
N ALA A 162 -5.48 -7.68 -1.69
CA ALA A 162 -5.88 -7.58 -3.09
C ALA A 162 -7.09 -8.45 -3.51
N ASN A 163 -7.71 -9.20 -2.57
CA ASN A 163 -8.91 -9.99 -2.82
C ASN A 163 -10.14 -9.33 -2.17
N GLU A 164 -10.85 -8.51 -2.94
CA GLU A 164 -12.07 -7.79 -2.52
C GLU A 164 -13.13 -8.69 -1.87
N SER A 165 -13.25 -9.94 -2.32
CA SER A 165 -14.24 -10.86 -1.76
C SER A 165 -14.01 -11.17 -0.28
N LEU A 166 -12.76 -11.08 0.19
CA LEU A 166 -12.43 -11.23 1.62
C LEU A 166 -12.77 -9.97 2.41
N PHE A 167 -12.70 -8.80 1.79
CA PHE A 167 -13.07 -7.53 2.43
C PHE A 167 -14.55 -7.44 2.74
N ASN A 168 -15.39 -7.90 1.81
CA ASN A 168 -16.85 -7.89 1.98
C ASN A 168 -17.36 -8.76 3.14
N ILE A 169 -16.54 -9.67 3.67
CA ILE A 169 -16.89 -10.47 4.85
C ILE A 169 -16.27 -9.94 6.16
N SER A 170 -15.34 -8.98 6.11
CA SER A 170 -14.74 -8.44 7.32
C SER A 170 -15.73 -7.51 8.04
N LYS A 171 -15.75 -7.59 9.37
CA LYS A 171 -16.45 -6.63 10.23
C LYS A 171 -15.82 -5.24 10.21
N ASN A 172 -14.50 -5.15 9.98
CA ASN A 172 -13.77 -3.88 10.01
C ASN A 172 -12.67 -3.85 8.91
N PRO A 173 -13.08 -3.61 7.65
CA PRO A 173 -12.16 -3.54 6.53
C PRO A 173 -11.07 -2.47 6.74
N CYS A 174 -11.43 -1.31 7.28
CA CYS A 174 -10.50 -0.21 7.52
C CYS A 174 -9.36 -0.60 8.48
N SER A 175 -9.66 -1.41 9.51
CA SER A 175 -8.64 -1.91 10.44
C SER A 175 -7.63 -2.83 9.73
N ILE A 176 -8.10 -3.70 8.84
CA ILE A 176 -7.26 -4.59 8.04
C ILE A 176 -6.30 -3.76 7.17
N VAL A 177 -6.84 -2.79 6.44
CA VAL A 177 -6.05 -1.88 5.58
C VAL A 177 -5.00 -1.16 6.43
N ASN A 178 -5.40 -0.59 7.57
CA ASN A 178 -4.50 0.16 8.45
C ASN A 178 -3.31 -0.67 8.92
N VAL A 179 -3.52 -1.89 9.40
CA VAL A 179 -2.43 -2.76 9.88
C VAL A 179 -1.47 -3.12 8.74
N VAL A 180 -1.99 -3.50 7.57
CA VAL A 180 -1.17 -3.86 6.42
C VAL A 180 -0.35 -2.67 5.92
N MET A 181 -1.00 -1.52 5.74
CA MET A 181 -0.35 -0.32 5.22
C MET A 181 0.69 0.23 6.18
N ARG A 182 0.40 0.33 7.49
CA ARG A 182 1.41 0.75 8.49
C ARG A 182 2.62 -0.18 8.50
N THR A 183 2.42 -1.50 8.33
CA THR A 183 3.51 -2.47 8.22
C THR A 183 4.34 -2.28 6.96
N LEU A 184 3.72 -1.91 5.83
CA LEU A 184 4.44 -1.61 4.59
C LEU A 184 5.28 -0.34 4.71
N ILE A 185 4.80 0.67 5.42
CA ILE A 185 5.52 1.93 5.57
C ILE A 185 6.71 1.80 6.54
N SER A 186 6.54 1.03 7.62
CA SER A 186 7.55 0.91 8.68
C SER A 186 8.76 0.05 8.28
N LYS A 187 8.61 -0.84 7.30
CA LYS A 187 9.69 -1.73 6.85
C LYS A 187 10.69 -1.00 5.95
N LYS A 188 11.98 -1.15 6.27
CA LYS A 188 13.09 -0.77 5.40
C LYS A 188 13.08 -1.67 4.17
N ALA A 189 13.10 -1.11 2.96
CA ALA A 189 12.96 -1.81 1.68
C ALA A 189 11.60 -2.50 1.49
N SER A 190 10.52 -1.74 1.68
CA SER A 190 9.18 -2.24 1.39
C SER A 190 8.87 -2.22 -0.12
N ILE A 191 7.97 -3.10 -0.55
CA ILE A 191 7.44 -3.14 -1.92
C ILE A 191 6.88 -1.77 -2.36
N LEU A 192 6.30 -1.01 -1.42
CA LEU A 192 5.79 0.33 -1.66
C LEU A 192 6.91 1.32 -2.00
N GLN A 193 8.01 1.28 -1.25
CA GLN A 193 9.19 2.11 -1.52
C GLN A 193 9.83 1.75 -2.86
N SER A 194 9.92 0.46 -3.20
CA SER A 194 10.44 0.00 -4.49
C SER A 194 9.56 0.41 -5.67
N TYR A 195 8.23 0.39 -5.50
CA TYR A 195 7.28 0.88 -6.49
C TYR A 195 7.34 2.40 -6.68
N MET A 196 7.44 3.17 -5.59
CA MET A 196 7.65 4.62 -5.68
C MET A 196 8.99 4.95 -6.34
N ALA A 197 10.03 4.17 -6.06
CA ALA A 197 11.34 4.33 -6.68
C ALA A 197 11.31 4.03 -8.19
N SER A 198 10.53 3.04 -8.65
CA SER A 198 10.41 2.73 -10.08
C SER A 198 9.62 3.79 -10.85
N ARG A 199 8.56 4.36 -10.26
CA ARG A 199 7.71 5.37 -10.90
C ARG A 199 8.30 6.79 -10.85
N PHE A 200 8.84 7.19 -9.70
CA PHE A 200 9.29 8.57 -9.48
C PHE A 200 10.82 8.71 -9.36
N GLY A 201 11.56 7.60 -9.43
CA GLY A 201 13.00 7.55 -9.23
C GLY A 201 13.40 7.58 -7.74
N GLY A 202 14.52 6.97 -7.36
CA GLY A 202 15.04 7.07 -5.99
C GLY A 202 15.95 5.93 -5.54
N LEU A 203 15.84 4.76 -6.17
CA LEU A 203 16.76 3.63 -6.01
C LEU A 203 16.94 2.94 -7.36
N GLU A 204 18.08 3.17 -8.01
CA GLU A 204 18.38 2.63 -9.34
C GLU A 204 18.53 1.08 -9.35
N TYR A 205 18.43 0.41 -8.18
CA TYR A 205 18.69 -1.04 -8.03
C TYR A 205 17.57 -1.87 -7.38
N SER A 206 16.45 -1.31 -6.93
CA SER A 206 15.32 -2.11 -6.43
C SER A 206 14.36 -2.45 -7.57
N LYS A 207 14.69 -3.47 -8.37
CA LYS A 207 13.77 -3.98 -9.39
C LYS A 207 12.63 -4.73 -8.71
N LEU A 208 11.40 -4.26 -8.91
CA LEU A 208 10.20 -5.03 -8.61
C LEU A 208 10.15 -6.26 -9.52
N THR A 209 9.68 -7.38 -8.97
CA THR A 209 9.25 -8.51 -9.79
C THR A 209 7.88 -8.20 -10.42
N GLU A 210 7.55 -8.84 -11.55
CA GLU A 210 6.23 -8.68 -12.20
C GLU A 210 5.08 -8.95 -11.22
N LEU A 211 5.21 -10.00 -10.38
CA LEU A 211 4.22 -10.33 -9.36
C LEU A 211 4.03 -9.24 -8.28
N GLU A 212 5.09 -8.50 -7.97
CA GLU A 212 5.04 -7.40 -7.01
C GLU A 212 4.43 -6.15 -7.65
N GLN A 213 4.76 -5.91 -8.92
CA GLN A 213 4.16 -4.82 -9.69
C GLN A 213 2.65 -5.03 -9.84
N ASP A 214 2.22 -6.19 -10.35
CA ASP A 214 0.79 -6.52 -10.51
C ASP A 214 0.00 -6.35 -9.21
N LEU A 215 0.62 -6.72 -8.08
CA LEU A 215 -0.02 -6.64 -6.77
C LEU A 215 -0.22 -5.20 -6.30
N ILE A 216 0.78 -4.34 -6.52
CA ILE A 216 0.71 -2.93 -6.17
C ILE A 216 -0.25 -2.20 -7.10
N GLU A 217 -0.19 -2.44 -8.40
CA GLU A 217 -1.09 -1.81 -9.37
C GLU A 217 -2.55 -2.19 -9.06
N LYS A 218 -2.83 -3.45 -8.74
CA LYS A 218 -4.18 -3.87 -8.34
C LYS A 218 -4.71 -3.16 -7.09
N ILE A 219 -3.85 -2.80 -6.14
CA ILE A 219 -4.28 -2.18 -4.88
C ILE A 219 -4.33 -0.66 -5.03
N PHE A 220 -3.28 -0.05 -5.58
CA PHE A 220 -3.08 1.41 -5.57
C PHE A 220 -3.49 2.10 -6.86
N GLU A 221 -3.54 1.39 -7.98
CA GLU A 221 -3.96 1.98 -9.25
C GLU A 221 -5.44 1.76 -9.57
N ASP A 222 -6.12 0.82 -8.91
CA ASP A 222 -7.56 0.62 -9.07
C ASP A 222 -8.37 1.70 -8.31
N PRO A 223 -9.07 2.62 -9.01
CA PRO A 223 -9.79 3.71 -8.36
C PRO A 223 -11.03 3.26 -7.58
N HIS A 224 -11.65 2.13 -7.95
CA HIS A 224 -12.78 1.58 -7.19
C HIS A 224 -12.29 1.03 -5.86
N TYR A 225 -11.22 0.24 -5.91
CA TYR A 225 -10.58 -0.30 -4.71
C TYR A 225 -10.09 0.82 -3.78
N TYR A 226 -9.53 1.88 -4.37
CA TYR A 226 -9.07 3.06 -3.64
C TYR A 226 -10.18 3.75 -2.85
N ILE A 227 -11.33 4.04 -3.50
CA ILE A 227 -12.46 4.72 -2.85
C ILE A 227 -13.08 3.82 -1.77
N ASP A 228 -13.35 2.56 -2.10
CA ASP A 228 -14.13 1.68 -1.24
C ASP A 228 -13.39 1.35 0.06
N PHE A 229 -12.05 1.30 0.02
CA PHE A 229 -11.23 0.86 1.15
C PHE A 229 -10.30 1.92 1.72
N ARG A 230 -10.21 3.11 1.11
CA ARG A 230 -9.36 4.24 1.57
C ARG A 230 -7.94 3.78 1.94
N ILE A 231 -7.30 3.09 1.00
CA ILE A 231 -5.96 2.50 1.18
C ILE A 231 -4.87 3.52 1.51
N ASP A 232 -5.09 4.77 1.14
CA ASP A 232 -4.26 5.93 1.39
C ASP A 232 -4.40 6.47 2.81
N TYR A 233 -5.54 6.25 3.46
CA TYR A 233 -5.84 6.87 4.75
C TYR A 233 -4.86 6.50 5.86
N PRO A 234 -4.37 5.24 5.97
CA PRO A 234 -3.28 4.93 6.92
C PRO A 234 -1.97 5.66 6.59
N LEU A 235 -1.69 5.91 5.30
CA LEU A 235 -0.52 6.69 4.87
C LEU A 235 -0.69 8.16 5.27
N LEU A 236 -1.89 8.72 5.09
CA LEU A 236 -2.25 10.08 5.51
C LEU A 236 -2.08 10.26 7.02
N ILE A 237 -2.66 9.36 7.81
CA ILE A 237 -2.57 9.40 9.28
C ILE A 237 -1.10 9.30 9.69
N TYR A 238 -0.36 8.34 9.15
CA TYR A 238 1.03 8.15 9.54
C TYR A 238 1.93 9.32 9.11
N ALA A 239 1.68 9.93 7.94
CA ALA A 239 2.35 11.16 7.53
C ALA A 239 2.03 12.33 8.48
N SER A 240 0.76 12.48 8.86
CA SER A 240 0.32 13.50 9.82
C SER A 240 0.95 13.31 11.20
N GLU A 241 0.91 12.09 11.74
CA GLU A 241 1.54 11.72 13.03
C GLU A 241 3.05 12.05 13.03
N ARG A 242 3.73 11.85 11.90
CA ARG A 242 5.17 12.15 11.75
C ARG A 242 5.50 13.64 11.64
N ILE A 243 4.60 14.44 11.10
CA ILE A 243 4.75 15.90 11.08
C ILE A 243 4.47 16.43 12.49
N ASP A 244 3.32 16.07 13.06
CA ASP A 244 2.86 16.56 14.35
C ASP A 244 3.78 16.17 15.52
N SER A 245 4.56 15.09 15.39
CA SER A 245 5.54 14.69 16.41
C SER A 245 6.74 15.64 16.51
N GLY A 246 6.99 16.48 15.49
CA GLY A 246 8.14 17.36 15.40
C GLY A 246 9.49 16.65 15.22
N GLU A 247 9.51 15.31 15.14
CA GLU A 247 10.74 14.53 14.94
C GLU A 247 11.45 14.90 13.64
N LEU A 248 10.69 15.33 12.63
CA LEU A 248 11.20 15.70 11.31
C LEU A 248 11.77 17.13 11.28
N ASP A 249 11.35 18.04 12.17
CA ASP A 249 11.59 19.48 12.03
C ASP A 249 13.07 19.85 12.00
N ILE A 250 13.88 19.23 12.87
CA ILE A 250 15.33 19.49 12.94
C ILE A 250 16.02 19.07 11.64
N LYS A 251 15.56 17.99 11.03
CA LYS A 251 16.18 17.41 9.83
C LYS A 251 15.64 18.08 8.56
N TYR A 252 14.35 18.35 8.50
CA TYR A 252 13.63 18.76 7.30
C TYR A 252 13.62 20.28 7.09
N ASN A 253 14.11 21.07 8.05
CA ASN A 253 14.39 22.49 7.91
C ASN A 253 15.88 22.82 7.66
N LYS A 254 16.76 21.81 7.59
CA LYS A 254 18.18 22.02 7.27
C LYS A 254 18.45 21.79 5.79
N ASN A 255 19.55 22.38 5.32
CA ASN A 255 20.20 21.95 4.07
C ASN A 255 20.63 20.49 4.25
N ASP A 256 19.79 19.58 3.77
CA ASP A 256 20.01 18.15 3.91
C ASP A 256 20.15 17.53 2.52
N ASP A 257 21.36 17.04 2.23
CA ASP A 257 21.66 16.25 1.04
C ASP A 257 20.85 14.93 1.00
N LEU A 258 20.14 14.56 2.07
CA LEU A 258 19.32 13.35 2.09
C LEU A 258 18.16 13.36 1.06
N TYR A 259 17.82 14.51 0.46
CA TYR A 259 16.93 14.57 -0.72
C TYR A 259 17.68 14.65 -2.05
N ILE A 260 18.93 15.15 -2.05
CA ILE A 260 19.79 15.32 -3.23
C ILE A 260 20.87 14.23 -3.24
N LYS A 261 20.65 13.21 -4.09
CA LYS A 261 21.56 12.10 -4.42
C LYS A 261 22.93 12.12 -3.73
N MET A 262 23.06 11.53 -2.54
CA MET A 262 24.35 10.94 -2.16
C MET A 262 24.48 9.62 -2.92
N GLN A 263 25.37 9.56 -3.92
CA GLN A 263 25.73 8.32 -4.62
C GLN A 263 24.56 7.60 -5.33
N GLY A 264 23.65 8.35 -5.98
CA GLY A 264 22.58 7.77 -6.82
C GLY A 264 21.35 7.25 -6.07
N GLN A 265 21.28 7.39 -4.73
CA GLN A 265 20.11 7.02 -3.94
C GLN A 265 19.46 8.27 -3.33
N SER A 266 18.19 8.52 -3.63
CA SER A 266 17.43 9.62 -3.01
C SER A 266 16.74 9.08 -1.77
N GLY A 267 16.97 9.71 -0.61
CA GLY A 267 16.33 9.33 0.66
C GLY A 267 14.83 9.62 0.71
N ARG A 268 14.28 10.33 -0.29
CA ARG A 268 12.87 10.75 -0.33
C ARG A 268 11.87 9.59 -0.31
N ILE A 269 12.23 8.43 -0.88
CA ILE A 269 11.37 7.24 -0.84
C ILE A 269 11.20 6.68 0.57
N ASN A 270 12.08 7.04 1.51
CA ASN A 270 11.95 6.66 2.92
C ASN A 270 11.14 7.70 3.71
N CYS A 271 10.75 8.82 3.09
CA CYS A 271 9.93 9.85 3.72
C CYS A 271 8.45 9.43 3.66
N PRO A 272 7.78 9.24 4.81
CA PRO A 272 6.37 8.85 4.81
C PRO A 272 5.44 9.89 4.18
N ILE A 273 5.77 11.18 4.32
CA ILE A 273 5.01 12.28 3.72
C ILE A 273 5.10 12.19 2.19
N PHE A 274 6.30 11.98 1.64
CA PHE A 274 6.50 11.81 0.21
C PHE A 274 5.76 10.58 -0.34
N LEU A 275 5.82 9.45 0.37
CA LEU A 275 5.10 8.23 0.00
C LEU A 275 3.59 8.49 -0.10
N PHE A 276 3.00 9.14 0.92
CA PHE A 276 1.59 9.52 0.89
C PHE A 276 1.26 10.41 -0.32
N ILE A 277 1.99 11.52 -0.50
CA ILE A 277 1.73 12.48 -1.59
C ILE A 277 1.72 11.77 -2.94
N LYS A 278 2.72 10.91 -3.21
CA LYS A 278 2.86 10.24 -4.50
C LYS A 278 1.84 9.12 -4.72
N ILE A 279 1.45 8.40 -3.68
CA ILE A 279 0.38 7.40 -3.79
C ILE A 279 -0.98 8.08 -4.02
N HIS A 280 -1.26 9.15 -3.29
CA HIS A 280 -2.50 9.91 -3.47
C HIS A 280 -2.53 10.59 -4.86
N TYR A 281 -1.41 11.12 -5.35
CA TYR A 281 -1.27 11.59 -6.73
C TYR A 281 -1.61 10.50 -7.75
N LEU A 282 -1.07 9.28 -7.63
CA LEU A 282 -1.37 8.19 -8.57
C LEU A 282 -2.86 7.80 -8.55
N ALA A 283 -3.48 7.80 -7.37
CA ALA A 283 -4.90 7.54 -7.24
C ALA A 283 -5.75 8.60 -7.95
N LEU A 284 -5.42 9.89 -7.76
CA LEU A 284 -6.06 10.99 -8.49
C LEU A 284 -5.80 10.92 -9.99
N GLU A 285 -4.59 10.53 -10.38
CA GLU A 285 -4.20 10.35 -11.77
C GLU A 285 -5.06 9.28 -12.46
N ASN A 286 -5.32 8.16 -11.79
CA ASN A 286 -6.17 7.09 -12.30
C ASN A 286 -7.66 7.42 -12.18
N ALA A 287 -8.06 8.17 -11.16
CA ALA A 287 -9.42 8.69 -11.02
C ALA A 287 -9.81 9.53 -12.24
N ILE A 288 -8.93 10.44 -12.67
CA ILE A 288 -9.10 11.25 -13.88
C ILE A 288 -9.41 10.37 -15.10
N GLU A 289 -8.87 9.14 -15.16
CA GLU A 289 -9.08 8.19 -16.27
C GLU A 289 -10.44 7.47 -16.23
N ILE A 290 -11.14 7.38 -15.10
CA ILE A 290 -12.32 6.52 -14.95
C ILE A 290 -13.59 7.28 -14.53
N ASP A 291 -13.53 8.13 -13.51
CA ASP A 291 -14.72 8.66 -12.84
C ASP A 291 -14.48 10.08 -12.26
N ASP A 292 -15.54 10.85 -12.07
CA ASP A 292 -15.51 12.23 -11.55
C ASP A 292 -16.04 12.32 -10.10
N LYS A 293 -15.85 11.24 -9.35
CA LYS A 293 -16.21 11.16 -7.92
C LYS A 293 -15.29 12.02 -7.06
N ASP A 294 -15.67 12.16 -5.79
CA ASP A 294 -14.80 12.72 -4.76
C ASP A 294 -13.70 11.72 -4.40
N PHE A 295 -12.48 12.04 -4.80
CA PHE A 295 -11.27 11.27 -4.45
C PHE A 295 -10.47 11.93 -3.33
N TYR A 296 -11.11 12.77 -2.51
CA TYR A 296 -10.53 13.39 -1.32
C TYR A 296 -9.28 14.24 -1.62
N VAL A 297 -9.35 15.07 -2.67
CA VAL A 297 -8.28 16.01 -3.03
C VAL A 297 -7.89 16.91 -1.85
N SER A 298 -8.82 17.16 -0.92
CA SER A 298 -8.60 17.86 0.34
C SER A 298 -7.49 17.26 1.20
N ASP A 299 -7.20 15.97 1.09
CA ASP A 299 -6.15 15.31 1.90
C ASP A 299 -4.75 15.81 1.50
N LEU A 300 -4.55 16.22 0.24
CA LEU A 300 -3.33 16.91 -0.20
C LEU A 300 -3.21 18.28 0.46
N TRP A 301 -4.32 19.00 0.62
CA TRP A 301 -4.34 20.28 1.32
C TRP A 301 -4.02 20.13 2.81
N ASP A 302 -4.56 19.11 3.48
CA ASP A 302 -4.29 18.89 4.90
C ASP A 302 -2.82 18.60 5.17
N ILE A 303 -2.19 17.74 4.36
CA ILE A 303 -0.75 17.49 4.45
C ILE A 303 0.06 18.72 4.07
N PHE A 304 -0.34 19.43 3.01
CA PHE A 304 0.33 20.66 2.60
C PHE A 304 0.36 21.70 3.74
N ARG A 305 -0.79 21.97 4.35
CA ARG A 305 -0.93 22.91 5.46
C ARG A 305 -0.05 22.48 6.64
N LYS A 306 -0.13 21.20 7.04
CA LYS A 306 0.72 20.65 8.12
C LYS A 306 2.20 20.81 7.83
N VAL A 307 2.65 20.50 6.61
CA VAL A 307 4.05 20.72 6.21
C VAL A 307 4.40 22.20 6.34
N CYS A 308 3.55 23.09 5.84
CA CYS A 308 3.78 24.53 5.91
C CYS A 308 3.87 25.07 7.34
N ASP A 309 3.07 24.55 8.26
CA ASP A 309 3.06 24.97 9.67
C ASP A 309 4.38 24.63 10.41
N HIS A 310 5.15 23.67 9.88
CA HIS A 310 6.43 23.23 10.44
C HIS A 310 7.66 23.81 9.70
N ILE A 311 7.45 24.64 8.66
CA ILE A 311 8.55 25.31 7.96
C ILE A 311 9.15 26.39 8.86
N MET A 312 10.48 26.40 8.95
CA MET A 312 11.24 27.45 9.63
C MET A 312 12.12 28.21 8.63
N TYR A 313 12.18 29.53 8.81
CA TYR A 313 13.12 30.35 8.06
C TYR A 313 14.50 30.30 8.72
N ASP A 314 15.47 29.74 8.00
CA ASP A 314 16.90 29.87 8.34
C ASP A 314 17.64 30.54 7.18
N ARG A 315 18.10 31.77 7.42
CA ARG A 315 18.85 32.56 6.43
C ARG A 315 20.06 31.81 5.88
N PHE A 316 20.78 31.06 6.72
CA PHE A 316 21.94 30.28 6.29
C PHE A 316 21.58 29.10 5.40
N VAL A 317 20.32 28.68 5.40
CA VAL A 317 19.82 27.62 4.55
C VAL A 317 19.35 28.19 3.21
N TRP A 318 18.51 29.21 3.26
CA TRP A 318 17.88 29.85 2.09
C TRP A 318 18.85 30.66 1.23
N GLU A 319 19.85 31.31 1.83
CA GLU A 319 20.84 32.12 1.11
C GLU A 319 22.15 31.34 0.82
N ASN A 320 22.17 30.02 1.07
CA ASN A 320 23.37 29.23 0.84
C ASN A 320 23.66 29.06 -0.66
N PRO A 321 24.78 29.58 -1.18
CA PRO A 321 25.13 29.44 -2.60
C PRO A 321 25.45 28.00 -3.02
N LYS A 322 25.68 27.09 -2.06
CA LYS A 322 25.90 25.66 -2.31
C LYS A 322 24.63 24.81 -2.18
N ALA A 323 23.54 25.38 -1.67
CA ALA A 323 22.28 24.66 -1.58
C ALA A 323 21.56 24.65 -2.92
N ASN A 324 20.59 23.74 -3.07
CA ASN A 324 19.65 23.83 -4.17
C ASN A 324 18.79 25.09 -3.97
N SER A 325 19.05 26.11 -4.78
CA SER A 325 18.35 27.40 -4.72
C SER A 325 16.86 27.28 -5.04
N GLU A 326 16.43 26.23 -5.73
CA GLU A 326 15.02 25.96 -6.00
C GLU A 326 14.32 25.36 -4.78
N PHE A 327 14.97 24.43 -4.08
CA PHE A 327 14.41 23.70 -2.92
C PHE A 327 15.47 23.53 -1.82
N PRO A 328 15.65 24.53 -0.94
CA PRO A 328 16.74 24.51 0.03
C PRO A 328 16.49 23.56 1.21
N THR A 329 15.24 23.13 1.44
CA THR A 329 14.91 22.17 2.49
C THR A 329 13.97 21.07 2.02
N PRO A 330 13.98 19.90 2.67
CA PRO A 330 13.00 18.85 2.47
C PRO A 330 11.53 19.30 2.56
N TYR A 331 11.16 20.15 3.52
CA TYR A 331 9.78 20.64 3.61
C TYR A 331 9.40 21.51 2.41
N ILE A 332 10.31 22.36 1.94
CA ILE A 332 10.07 23.19 0.75
C ILE A 332 9.98 22.34 -0.52
N TYR A 333 10.79 21.29 -0.61
CA TYR A 333 10.67 20.30 -1.67
C TYR A 333 9.28 19.64 -1.67
N LEU A 334 8.77 19.18 -0.52
CA LEU A 334 7.44 18.56 -0.41
C LEU A 334 6.32 19.52 -0.82
N VAL A 335 6.40 20.79 -0.39
CA VAL A 335 5.48 21.85 -0.81
C VAL A 335 5.47 22.00 -2.33
N LYS A 336 6.65 22.08 -2.95
CA LYS A 336 6.74 22.20 -4.41
C LYS A 336 6.18 20.97 -5.11
N GLU A 337 6.48 19.77 -4.61
CA GLU A 337 5.97 18.52 -5.20
C GLU A 337 4.45 18.46 -5.19
N ILE A 338 3.78 18.86 -4.10
CA ILE A 338 2.30 18.93 -4.06
C ILE A 338 1.77 19.91 -5.11
N LEU A 339 2.34 21.12 -5.21
CA LEU A 339 1.90 22.12 -6.19
C LEU A 339 2.14 21.65 -7.63
N LYS A 340 3.27 20.99 -7.88
CA LYS A 340 3.61 20.41 -9.18
C LYS A 340 2.66 19.27 -9.55
N ASP A 341 2.33 18.40 -8.60
CA ASP A 341 1.39 17.31 -8.79
C ASP A 341 0.00 17.85 -9.14
N LEU A 342 -0.48 18.89 -8.45
CA LEU A 342 -1.75 19.55 -8.76
C LEU A 342 -1.77 20.18 -10.16
N ARG A 343 -0.65 20.79 -10.60
CA ARG A 343 -0.50 21.28 -11.99
C ARG A 343 -0.63 20.13 -13.00
N ILE A 344 0.11 19.05 -12.80
CA ILE A 344 0.11 17.89 -13.71
C ILE A 344 -1.28 17.26 -13.78
N LEU A 345 -1.96 17.10 -12.64
CA LEU A 345 -3.33 16.57 -12.58
C LEU A 345 -4.31 17.48 -13.35
N THR A 346 -4.18 18.80 -13.22
CA THR A 346 -4.98 19.78 -13.96
C THR A 346 -4.75 19.65 -15.47
N GLU A 347 -3.48 19.64 -15.92
CA GLU A 347 -3.11 19.46 -17.32
C GLU A 347 -3.62 18.12 -17.87
N LYS A 348 -3.52 17.04 -17.10
CA LYS A 348 -3.98 15.71 -17.51
C LYS A 348 -5.50 15.66 -17.68
N LYS A 349 -6.26 16.19 -16.71
CA LYS A 349 -7.73 16.27 -16.79
C LYS A 349 -8.18 17.11 -17.98
N LEU A 350 -7.51 18.23 -18.22
CA LEU A 350 -7.75 19.11 -19.38
C LEU A 350 -7.50 18.38 -20.71
N ASN A 351 -6.40 17.64 -20.82
CA ASN A 351 -6.00 16.96 -22.06
C ASN A 351 -6.86 15.74 -22.41
N LYS A 352 -7.61 15.19 -21.46
CA LYS A 352 -8.45 14.00 -21.66
C LYS A 352 -9.68 14.24 -22.57
N GLY A 353 -9.97 15.48 -22.99
CA GLY A 353 -10.95 15.75 -24.05
C GLY A 353 -11.68 17.10 -23.93
N THR A 354 -12.87 17.19 -24.52
CA THR A 354 -13.79 18.36 -24.46
C THR A 354 -14.62 18.39 -23.17
N ASN A 355 -14.06 17.91 -22.06
CA ASN A 355 -14.81 17.79 -20.82
C ASN A 355 -14.57 19.02 -19.97
N THR A 356 -15.67 19.63 -19.52
CA THR A 356 -15.68 20.65 -18.48
C THR A 356 -14.94 20.13 -17.23
N PRO A 357 -14.50 21.01 -16.31
CA PRO A 357 -13.70 20.61 -15.16
C PRO A 357 -14.26 19.42 -14.38
N GLY A 358 -15.59 19.41 -14.22
CA GLY A 358 -16.27 18.44 -13.38
C GLY A 358 -15.89 18.64 -11.91
N ARG A 359 -16.42 17.79 -11.03
CA ARG A 359 -16.15 17.90 -9.59
C ARG A 359 -14.67 17.72 -9.27
N LEU A 360 -14.03 16.70 -9.84
CA LEU A 360 -12.62 16.41 -9.54
C LEU A 360 -11.71 17.53 -10.04
N GLY A 361 -11.99 18.10 -11.22
CA GLY A 361 -11.23 19.23 -11.76
C GLY A 361 -11.42 20.51 -10.95
N GLU A 362 -12.64 20.80 -10.53
CA GLU A 362 -12.96 21.89 -9.61
C GLU A 362 -12.20 21.76 -8.28
N ASP A 363 -12.24 20.57 -7.67
CA ASP A 363 -11.55 20.30 -6.41
C ASP A 363 -10.02 20.45 -6.56
N ILE A 364 -9.41 19.94 -7.65
CA ILE A 364 -7.97 20.10 -7.92
C ILE A 364 -7.59 21.59 -8.04
N VAL A 365 -8.31 22.35 -8.86
CA VAL A 365 -8.02 23.79 -9.07
C VAL A 365 -8.18 24.58 -7.79
N ARG A 366 -9.26 24.33 -7.05
CA ARG A 366 -9.56 25.00 -5.79
C ARG A 366 -8.51 24.69 -4.72
N ILE A 367 -8.11 23.43 -4.60
CA ILE A 367 -7.05 23.02 -3.66
C ILE A 367 -5.71 23.64 -4.07
N TRP A 368 -5.35 23.63 -5.35
CA TRP A 368 -4.11 24.26 -5.83
C TRP A 368 -4.06 25.74 -5.51
N TYR A 369 -5.15 26.46 -5.77
CA TYR A 369 -5.21 27.88 -5.45
C TYR A 369 -5.21 28.15 -3.94
N THR A 370 -5.89 27.31 -3.14
CA THR A 370 -5.86 27.38 -1.67
C THR A 370 -4.43 27.22 -1.14
N CYS A 371 -3.66 26.28 -1.70
CA CYS A 371 -2.25 26.09 -1.37
C CYS A 371 -1.40 27.35 -1.67
N ILE A 372 -1.57 27.96 -2.85
CA ILE A 372 -0.85 29.19 -3.23
C ILE A 372 -1.20 30.35 -2.29
N SER A 373 -2.48 30.51 -1.99
CA SER A 373 -2.98 31.55 -1.08
C SER A 373 -2.41 31.38 0.33
N TYR A 374 -2.33 30.13 0.81
CA TYR A 374 -1.76 29.83 2.11
C TYR A 374 -0.28 30.18 2.19
N ILE A 375 0.53 29.73 1.23
CA ILE A 375 1.96 30.07 1.16
C ILE A 375 2.15 31.58 1.07
N SER A 376 1.31 32.28 0.31
CA SER A 376 1.36 33.74 0.19
C SER A 376 1.20 34.46 1.54
N ARG A 377 0.50 33.86 2.50
CA ARG A 377 0.36 34.39 3.87
C ARG A 377 1.60 34.12 4.73
N LEU A 378 2.49 33.23 4.31
CA LEU A 378 3.72 32.84 4.99
C LEU A 378 4.94 33.65 4.54
N GLU A 379 4.77 34.83 3.92
CA GLU A 379 5.85 35.71 3.43
C GLU A 379 6.96 36.04 4.45
N LYS A 380 6.65 35.95 5.75
CA LYS A 380 7.61 36.19 6.83
C LYS A 380 8.55 35.00 7.06
N ILE A 381 8.17 33.83 6.59
CA ILE A 381 8.85 32.54 6.81
C ILE A 381 9.40 31.99 5.50
N ILE A 382 8.68 32.21 4.40
CA ILE A 382 9.03 31.73 3.06
C ILE A 382 9.42 32.94 2.20
N PRO A 383 10.59 32.93 1.53
CA PRO A 383 11.01 34.03 0.68
C PRO A 383 10.00 34.32 -0.43
N ILE A 384 9.76 35.62 -0.66
CA ILE A 384 8.84 36.10 -1.70
C ILE A 384 9.17 35.49 -3.06
N SER A 385 10.44 35.33 -3.41
CA SER A 385 10.85 34.69 -4.68
C SER A 385 10.25 33.29 -4.87
N PHE A 386 10.22 32.46 -3.81
CA PHE A 386 9.63 31.13 -3.87
C PHE A 386 8.10 31.19 -4.05
N ILE A 387 7.43 32.07 -3.29
CA ILE A 387 5.99 32.30 -3.38
C ILE A 387 5.61 32.75 -4.79
N THR A 388 6.35 33.72 -5.32
CA THR A 388 6.16 34.29 -6.64
C THR A 388 6.33 33.21 -7.71
N ASN A 389 7.38 32.38 -7.62
CA ASN A 389 7.59 31.26 -8.55
C ASN A 389 6.42 30.26 -8.55
N CYS A 390 5.92 29.88 -7.37
CA CYS A 390 4.79 28.96 -7.25
C CYS A 390 3.49 29.54 -7.84
N THR A 391 3.28 30.84 -7.66
CA THR A 391 2.12 31.56 -8.21
C THR A 391 2.26 31.74 -9.72
N THR A 392 3.46 32.00 -10.22
CA THR A 392 3.76 32.11 -11.66
C THR A 392 3.44 30.81 -12.40
N ASP A 393 3.69 29.64 -11.81
CA ASP A 393 3.33 28.35 -12.41
C ASP A 393 1.82 28.20 -12.63
N TYR A 394 1.00 28.69 -11.70
CA TYR A 394 -0.47 28.70 -11.83
C TYR A 394 -0.92 29.64 -12.95
N TYR A 395 -0.33 30.83 -13.02
CA TYR A 395 -0.64 31.82 -14.06
C TYR A 395 -0.18 31.38 -15.45
N ASP A 396 0.98 30.72 -15.57
CA ASP A 396 1.46 30.19 -16.84
C ASP A 396 0.43 29.21 -17.42
N LEU A 397 -0.10 28.29 -16.60
CA LEU A 397 -1.13 27.35 -17.05
C LEU A 397 -2.45 28.05 -17.40
N LEU A 398 -2.93 28.99 -16.56
CA LEU A 398 -4.14 29.76 -16.87
C LEU A 398 -4.03 30.49 -18.23
N LEU A 399 -2.88 31.12 -18.49
CA LEU A 399 -2.63 31.84 -19.74
C LEU A 399 -2.50 30.89 -20.93
N GLU A 400 -1.97 29.69 -20.71
CA GLU A 400 -1.91 28.62 -21.70
C GLU A 400 -3.32 28.16 -22.09
N ILE A 401 -4.16 27.85 -21.10
CA ILE A 401 -5.59 27.48 -21.28
C ILE A 401 -6.33 28.58 -22.05
N ARG A 402 -6.17 29.85 -21.64
CA ARG A 402 -6.75 30.99 -22.36
C ARG A 402 -6.22 31.13 -23.79
N GLY A 403 -4.95 30.81 -24.00
CA GLY A 403 -4.33 30.78 -25.33
C GLY A 403 -4.94 29.71 -26.23
N HIS A 404 -5.32 28.56 -25.68
CA HIS A 404 -6.05 27.51 -26.38
C HIS A 404 -7.50 27.91 -26.67
N TYR A 405 -8.21 28.50 -25.69
CA TYR A 405 -9.54 29.08 -25.87
C TYR A 405 -9.60 30.03 -27.08
N ASN A 406 -8.69 31.01 -27.14
CA ASN A 406 -8.64 32.01 -28.21
C ASN A 406 -8.35 31.41 -29.61
N LYS A 407 -7.81 30.18 -29.70
CA LYS A 407 -7.54 29.50 -30.98
C LYS A 407 -8.72 28.62 -31.42
N ASP A 408 -9.43 28.04 -30.47
CA ASP A 408 -10.50 27.06 -30.70
C ASP A 408 -11.91 27.63 -30.42
N GLU A 409 -12.05 28.96 -30.40
CA GLU A 409 -13.24 29.73 -29.99
C GLU A 409 -14.54 29.31 -30.70
N THR A 410 -14.44 28.75 -31.91
CA THR A 410 -15.58 28.32 -32.73
C THR A 410 -15.98 26.85 -32.53
N ASN A 411 -15.25 26.07 -31.73
CA ASN A 411 -15.44 24.64 -31.52
C ASN A 411 -15.92 24.33 -30.08
N LYS A 412 -16.53 23.14 -29.86
CA LYS A 412 -16.85 22.63 -28.50
C LYS A 412 -15.65 22.59 -27.54
N LYS A 413 -14.42 22.56 -28.06
CA LYS A 413 -13.19 22.70 -27.28
C LYS A 413 -13.03 24.12 -26.70
N GLY A 414 -13.44 25.15 -27.43
CA GLY A 414 -13.46 26.53 -26.96
C GLY A 414 -14.30 26.69 -25.69
N SER A 415 -15.56 26.22 -25.68
CA SER A 415 -16.39 26.33 -24.46
C SER A 415 -15.76 25.63 -23.25
N THR A 416 -15.13 24.47 -23.47
CA THR A 416 -14.43 23.72 -22.42
C THR A 416 -13.26 24.52 -21.83
N PHE A 417 -12.39 25.09 -22.68
CA PHE A 417 -11.26 25.90 -22.22
C PHE A 417 -11.72 27.19 -21.53
N SER A 418 -12.89 27.73 -21.89
CA SER A 418 -13.51 28.85 -21.16
C SER A 418 -13.85 28.44 -19.74
N ASP A 419 -14.58 27.33 -19.55
CA ASP A 419 -15.01 26.88 -18.22
C ASP A 419 -13.82 26.67 -17.28
N TRP A 420 -12.72 26.09 -17.77
CA TRP A 420 -11.48 25.94 -17.01
C TRP A 420 -10.80 27.28 -16.70
N SER A 421 -10.71 28.16 -17.70
CA SER A 421 -10.12 29.49 -17.54
C SER A 421 -10.91 30.32 -16.53
N ASP A 422 -12.24 30.26 -16.60
CA ASP A 422 -13.15 31.02 -15.75
C ASP A 422 -13.10 30.50 -14.32
N LEU A 423 -13.13 29.17 -14.12
CA LEU A 423 -12.93 28.53 -12.82
C LEU A 423 -11.63 28.99 -12.15
N MET A 424 -10.50 28.88 -12.85
CA MET A 424 -9.19 29.28 -12.31
C MET A 424 -9.15 30.79 -12.02
N LEU A 425 -9.74 31.61 -12.89
CA LEU A 425 -9.78 33.06 -12.72
C LEU A 425 -10.65 33.49 -11.53
N ASP A 426 -11.81 32.86 -11.35
CA ASP A 426 -12.75 33.16 -10.28
C ASP A 426 -12.16 32.86 -8.91
N GLU A 427 -11.43 31.74 -8.77
CA GLU A 427 -10.67 31.43 -7.55
C GLU A 427 -9.64 32.53 -7.25
N ILE A 428 -8.89 32.99 -8.25
CA ILE A 428 -7.93 34.10 -8.08
C ILE A 428 -8.63 35.39 -7.66
N LYS A 429 -9.73 35.76 -8.33
CA LYS A 429 -10.50 36.98 -8.05
C LYS A 429 -11.07 36.97 -6.64
N TYR A 430 -11.55 35.81 -6.19
CA TYR A 430 -12.12 35.67 -4.85
C TYR A 430 -11.11 36.11 -3.79
N LEU A 431 -9.86 35.66 -3.81
CA LEU A 431 -8.89 36.02 -2.76
C LEU A 431 -8.14 37.33 -3.00
N SER A 432 -7.95 37.75 -4.25
CA SER A 432 -7.33 39.05 -4.55
C SER A 432 -8.11 40.21 -3.92
N ASN A 433 -9.44 40.10 -3.88
CA ASN A 433 -10.33 41.10 -3.30
C ASN A 433 -10.24 41.21 -1.78
N HIS A 434 -9.69 40.21 -1.08
CA HIS A 434 -9.68 40.16 0.38
C HIS A 434 -8.33 40.50 1.02
N ASN A 435 -7.24 40.63 0.24
CA ASN A 435 -5.90 40.90 0.81
C ASN A 435 -4.97 41.67 -0.14
N ASN A 436 -4.67 42.93 0.22
CA ASN A 436 -3.78 43.81 -0.55
C ASN A 436 -2.34 43.26 -0.72
N LYS A 437 -1.84 42.47 0.23
CA LYS A 437 -0.51 41.86 0.12
C LYS A 437 -0.48 40.74 -0.92
N ILE A 438 -1.57 39.98 -1.00
CA ILE A 438 -1.71 38.97 -2.05
C ILE A 438 -1.70 39.69 -3.41
N LYS A 439 -2.40 40.82 -3.56
CA LYS A 439 -2.33 41.62 -4.81
C LYS A 439 -0.91 42.03 -5.19
N GLU A 440 -0.06 42.36 -4.22
CA GLU A 440 1.35 42.68 -4.49
C GLU A 440 2.12 41.46 -5.01
N ILE A 441 1.98 40.30 -4.36
CA ILE A 441 2.56 39.03 -4.82
C ILE A 441 2.06 38.69 -6.23
N MET A 442 0.75 38.84 -6.48
CA MET A 442 0.16 38.61 -7.80
C MET A 442 0.80 39.52 -8.86
N ARG A 443 1.01 40.80 -8.55
CA ARG A 443 1.67 41.76 -9.45
C ARG A 443 3.13 41.37 -9.71
N LEU A 444 3.86 40.93 -8.69
CA LEU A 444 5.23 40.44 -8.83
C LEU A 444 5.28 39.19 -9.72
N SER A 445 4.36 38.24 -9.54
CA SER A 445 4.26 37.03 -10.36
C SER A 445 3.97 37.33 -11.82
N ILE A 446 3.04 38.24 -12.10
CA ILE A 446 2.75 38.68 -13.47
C ILE A 446 3.98 39.28 -14.14
N ASN A 447 4.80 40.03 -13.39
CA ASN A 447 6.04 40.61 -13.92
C ASN A 447 7.14 39.57 -14.18
N GLN A 448 7.11 38.44 -13.47
CA GLN A 448 8.07 37.34 -13.63
C GLN A 448 7.67 36.30 -14.69
N LEU A 449 6.45 36.38 -15.24
CA LEU A 449 6.03 35.51 -16.33
C LEU A 449 6.97 35.64 -17.54
N ASP A 450 7.31 34.50 -18.15
CA ASP A 450 8.15 34.45 -19.34
C ASP A 450 7.40 34.98 -20.57
N LYS A 451 7.59 36.27 -20.85
CA LYS A 451 7.00 36.97 -22.02
C LYS A 451 7.55 36.47 -23.36
N GLY A 452 8.58 35.62 -23.37
CA GLY A 452 9.03 34.93 -24.57
C GLY A 452 8.04 33.87 -25.05
N LYS A 453 7.20 33.34 -24.15
CA LYS A 453 6.13 32.40 -24.50
C LYS A 453 4.96 33.13 -25.18
N HIS A 454 4.50 32.60 -26.31
CA HIS A 454 3.48 33.24 -27.14
C HIS A 454 2.13 33.42 -26.43
N HIS A 455 1.67 32.44 -25.66
CA HIS A 455 0.42 32.53 -24.90
C HIS A 455 0.50 33.57 -23.78
N VAL A 456 1.65 33.66 -23.10
CA VAL A 456 1.91 34.68 -22.07
C VAL A 456 1.89 36.07 -22.70
N PHE A 457 2.66 36.29 -23.76
CA PHE A 457 2.74 37.60 -24.42
C PHE A 457 1.37 38.12 -24.86
N LYS A 458 0.52 37.24 -25.41
CA LYS A 458 -0.83 37.59 -25.87
C LYS A 458 -1.81 37.88 -24.74
N ASN A 459 -1.76 37.11 -23.66
CA ASN A 459 -2.84 37.09 -22.67
C ASN A 459 -2.49 37.79 -21.34
N VAL A 460 -1.24 38.17 -21.10
CA VAL A 460 -0.82 38.80 -19.81
C VAL A 460 -1.53 40.12 -19.52
N LYS A 461 -1.84 40.92 -20.57
CA LYS A 461 -2.61 42.17 -20.42
C LYS A 461 -4.05 41.88 -19.99
N TRP A 462 -4.67 40.86 -20.57
CA TRP A 462 -6.01 40.41 -20.18
C TRP A 462 -6.04 39.99 -18.71
N LEU A 463 -5.10 39.15 -18.29
CA LEU A 463 -5.03 38.71 -16.88
C LEU A 463 -4.84 39.89 -15.91
N SER A 464 -3.99 40.86 -16.27
CA SER A 464 -3.78 42.06 -15.44
C SER A 464 -5.07 42.89 -15.31
N GLN A 465 -5.82 43.03 -16.41
CA GLN A 465 -7.11 43.74 -16.42
C GLN A 465 -8.17 43.02 -15.59
N GLU A 466 -8.31 41.71 -15.75
CA GLU A 466 -9.28 40.90 -15.00
C GLU A 466 -9.02 40.90 -13.49
N LEU A 467 -7.75 41.02 -13.09
CA LEU A 467 -7.35 41.09 -11.68
C LEU A 467 -7.31 42.52 -11.12
N GLY A 468 -7.49 43.54 -11.97
CA GLY A 468 -7.42 44.95 -11.59
C GLY A 468 -6.04 45.40 -11.08
N LEU A 469 -4.97 44.94 -11.74
CA LEU A 469 -3.55 45.15 -11.36
C LEU A 469 -2.77 46.10 -12.28
#